data_AF-A0A9Q9EMP7-F1
#
_entry.id   AF-A0A9Q9EMP7-F1
#
_cell.length_a   1.000
_cell.length_b   1.000
_cell.length_c   1.000
_cell.angle_alpha   90.00
_cell.angle_beta   90.00
_cell.angle_gamma   90.00
#
_symmetry.space_group_name_H-M   'P 1'
#
loop_
_entity.id
_entity.type
_entity.pdbx_description
1 polymer ?
#
loop_
_entity_poly.entity_id
_entity_poly.type
_entity_poly.pdbx_seq_one_letter_code
_entity_poly.pdbx_strand_id
1 'polypeptide(L)'
;MEHDLNITLTFGPLHFKISSSTRAASPAPIPHRETTKSIQHSSKHARSSSIKTAATIASKQLNRLSLHLRSLSGSSYNTSYTSSVTTNSWLRTMTTTANPNSPPTAEAPWKQLFSSHLSKMDSPEFVFSSLTPSTRSEARDGKTPVPYVPRARFCIHRGFWATLPENKHNDADRNDRVYESDLPTFTTDVRMQKPFEIFASSAGKADDEKLTQGSGGGGPCEAVWWVKLPDAGIMMQWRIKGEAYVVASQDIDAEGEEQTSGVKTVKSELGRRMRVVKEDGVDSWSWGKEIRGHFGNISPGMRGSFQNPPPGQSVNKPYDEKKNPIGEKVEDLDHEVARGNFRVVVIKPEEVESVDLSDPKKGRREVYKFNQQDGSWSHETCWP
;
A
#
# COMPACT_ATOMS: atom_id res chain seq x y z
N MET A 1 -43.64 -20.09 21.41
CA MET A 1 -43.49 -20.83 20.14
C MET A 1 -42.02 -20.97 19.88
N GLU A 2 -41.52 -22.20 19.91
CA GLU A 2 -40.13 -22.52 19.57
C GLU A 2 -40.05 -22.69 18.05
N HIS A 3 -38.99 -22.17 17.43
CA HIS A 3 -38.74 -22.28 16.00
C HIS A 3 -37.44 -23.04 15.78
N ASP A 4 -37.54 -24.34 15.49
CA ASP A 4 -36.40 -25.15 15.09
C ASP A 4 -35.96 -24.80 13.67
N LEU A 5 -34.74 -24.26 13.53
CA LEU A 5 -34.16 -23.98 12.23
C LEU A 5 -33.41 -25.21 11.72
N ASN A 6 -34.03 -25.93 10.77
CA ASN A 6 -33.42 -27.07 10.08
C ASN A 6 -33.05 -26.68 8.65
N ILE A 7 -31.76 -26.55 8.34
CA ILE A 7 -31.27 -26.29 6.99
C ILE A 7 -30.57 -27.55 6.47
N THR A 8 -30.94 -27.98 5.26
CA THR A 8 -30.27 -29.07 4.54
C THR A 8 -29.64 -28.51 3.27
N LEU A 9 -28.33 -28.71 3.11
CA LEU A 9 -27.58 -28.31 1.92
C LEU A 9 -27.09 -29.57 1.20
N THR A 10 -27.24 -29.59 -0.12
CA THR A 10 -26.85 -30.73 -0.97
C THR A 10 -25.84 -30.27 -2.01
N PHE A 11 -24.69 -30.95 -2.08
CA PHE A 11 -23.65 -30.71 -3.08
C PHE A 11 -23.29 -32.05 -3.74
N GLY A 12 -23.87 -32.31 -4.91
CA GLY A 12 -23.75 -33.62 -5.57
C GLY A 12 -24.28 -34.75 -4.67
N PRO A 13 -23.53 -35.85 -4.49
CA PRO A 13 -23.95 -36.98 -3.65
C PRO A 13 -23.80 -36.74 -2.13
N LEU A 14 -23.38 -35.54 -1.69
CA LEU A 14 -23.18 -35.22 -0.28
C LEU A 14 -24.30 -34.34 0.25
N HIS A 15 -24.91 -34.78 1.36
CA HIS A 15 -25.96 -34.06 2.10
C HIS A 15 -25.44 -33.63 3.47
N PHE A 16 -25.59 -32.35 3.79
CA PHE A 16 -25.25 -31.78 5.08
C PHE A 16 -26.52 -31.25 5.75
N LYS A 17 -26.79 -31.70 6.97
CA LYS A 17 -27.90 -31.21 7.80
C LYS A 17 -27.35 -30.41 8.97
N ILE A 18 -27.81 -29.17 9.11
CA ILE A 18 -27.49 -28.29 10.23
C ILE A 18 -28.79 -28.01 10.99
N SER A 19 -28.79 -28.31 12.29
CA SER A 19 -29.88 -28.04 13.22
C SER A 19 -29.34 -27.28 14.43
N SER A 20 -29.95 -26.15 14.76
CA SER A 20 -29.71 -25.45 16.03
C SER A 20 -30.98 -25.47 16.89
N SER A 21 -30.79 -25.72 18.20
CA SER A 21 -31.85 -25.72 19.20
C SER A 21 -31.46 -24.76 20.32
N THR A 22 -32.14 -23.62 20.41
CA THR A 22 -31.84 -22.55 21.38
C THR A 22 -32.50 -22.83 22.72
N ARG A 23 -31.86 -23.65 23.57
CA ARG A 23 -32.41 -23.99 24.90
C ARG A 23 -32.04 -22.91 25.92
N ALA A 24 -33.04 -22.16 26.40
CA ALA A 24 -32.84 -21.17 27.46
C ALA A 24 -32.46 -21.86 28.79
N ALA A 25 -31.36 -21.44 29.41
CA ALA A 25 -30.92 -21.97 30.70
C ALA A 25 -31.59 -21.22 31.86
N SER A 26 -32.32 -21.92 32.71
CA SER A 26 -32.84 -21.37 33.97
C SER A 26 -31.71 -21.21 35.02
N PRO A 27 -31.75 -20.19 35.89
CA PRO A 27 -30.72 -19.96 36.89
C PRO A 27 -30.81 -20.96 38.06
N ALA A 28 -29.66 -21.42 38.55
CA ALA A 28 -29.55 -22.26 39.75
C ALA A 28 -29.62 -21.42 41.06
N PRO A 29 -30.09 -22.00 42.18
CA PRO A 29 -30.33 -21.25 43.42
C PRO A 29 -29.08 -21.02 44.29
N ILE A 30 -29.13 -19.97 45.09
CA ILE A 30 -28.09 -19.55 46.05
C ILE A 30 -28.29 -20.26 47.41
N PRO A 31 -27.23 -20.79 48.05
CA PRO A 31 -27.25 -21.16 49.47
C PRO A 31 -26.63 -20.07 50.39
N HIS A 32 -27.16 -19.94 51.60
CA HIS A 32 -26.79 -18.92 52.60
C HIS A 32 -25.61 -19.30 53.50
N ARG A 33 -24.63 -18.38 53.59
CA ARG A 33 -23.91 -17.85 54.78
C ARG A 33 -23.98 -18.57 56.15
N GLU A 34 -22.78 -18.87 56.69
CA GLU A 34 -22.37 -18.68 58.11
C GLU A 34 -20.89 -18.20 58.11
N THR A 35 -20.47 -17.02 58.61
CA THR A 35 -20.15 -16.62 60.01
C THR A 35 -19.39 -17.69 60.81
N THR A 36 -18.13 -17.56 61.22
CA THR A 36 -17.34 -16.38 61.68
C THR A 36 -15.84 -16.53 61.27
N LYS A 37 -14.80 -15.80 61.72
CA LYS A 37 -14.57 -14.83 62.82
C LYS A 37 -13.42 -13.84 62.48
N SER A 38 -12.88 -13.13 63.47
CA SER A 38 -11.90 -12.03 63.36
C SER A 38 -10.44 -12.40 63.69
N ILE A 39 -9.47 -11.62 63.18
CA ILE A 39 -8.36 -11.01 63.95
C ILE A 39 -7.81 -9.79 63.17
N GLN A 40 -7.41 -8.74 63.90
CA GLN A 40 -6.85 -7.48 63.38
C GLN A 40 -5.32 -7.52 63.33
N HIS A 41 -4.66 -6.82 62.39
CA HIS A 41 -3.90 -5.58 62.71
C HIS A 41 -3.07 -4.98 61.55
N SER A 42 -2.93 -3.64 61.61
CA SER A 42 -1.76 -2.83 61.22
C SER A 42 -1.30 -2.72 59.74
N SER A 43 -1.76 -1.65 59.09
CA SER A 43 -0.93 -0.55 58.55
C SER A 43 0.57 -0.78 58.24
N LYS A 44 0.98 -0.47 56.99
CA LYS A 44 2.02 0.56 56.69
C LYS A 44 2.07 0.93 55.18
N HIS A 45 2.30 2.21 54.89
CA HIS A 45 2.58 2.75 53.54
C HIS A 45 4.02 2.48 53.08
N ALA A 46 4.23 2.33 51.76
CA ALA A 46 5.46 2.70 51.06
C ALA A 46 5.19 3.00 49.57
N ARG A 47 6.07 3.79 48.92
CA ARG A 47 5.93 4.31 47.53
C ARG A 47 7.05 3.79 46.60
N SER A 48 6.71 3.68 45.31
CA SER A 48 7.48 4.12 44.11
C SER A 48 8.91 3.65 43.79
N SER A 49 9.16 3.47 42.48
CA SER A 49 10.43 3.60 41.70
C SER A 49 11.57 2.61 42.02
N SER A 50 12.08 1.81 41.07
CA SER A 50 12.72 2.10 39.76
C SER A 50 14.19 2.52 39.86
N ILE A 51 15.07 1.80 39.13
CA ILE A 51 16.41 2.12 38.56
C ILE A 51 17.32 0.87 38.60
N LYS A 52 18.24 0.77 37.60
CA LYS A 52 19.14 -0.34 37.22
C LYS A 52 18.46 -1.38 36.29
N THR A 53 19.03 -1.76 35.15
CA THR A 53 20.47 -1.92 34.85
C THR A 53 20.88 -1.41 33.46
N ALA A 54 21.97 -0.64 33.38
CA ALA A 54 22.49 -0.03 32.16
C ALA A 54 23.54 -0.93 31.44
N ALA A 55 23.12 -2.09 30.93
CA ALA A 55 24.03 -3.11 30.37
C ALA A 55 23.73 -3.52 28.91
N THR A 56 23.26 -2.59 28.06
CA THR A 56 22.84 -2.90 26.68
C THR A 56 23.55 -2.06 25.59
N ILE A 57 24.45 -1.13 25.95
CA ILE A 57 24.97 -0.10 25.03
C ILE A 57 26.38 -0.41 24.45
N ALA A 58 27.14 -1.36 25.00
CA ALA A 58 28.58 -1.50 24.71
C ALA A 58 28.99 -2.59 23.69
N SER A 59 28.08 -3.32 23.01
CA SER A 59 28.45 -4.52 22.23
C SER A 59 27.98 -4.58 20.77
N LYS A 60 27.51 -3.46 20.18
CA LYS A 60 27.13 -3.40 18.74
C LYS A 60 27.97 -2.43 17.88
N GLN A 61 28.98 -1.78 18.46
CA GLN A 61 29.85 -0.79 17.79
C GLN A 61 31.15 -1.36 17.19
N LEU A 62 31.51 -2.63 17.43
CA LEU A 62 32.86 -3.16 17.11
C LEU A 62 32.97 -4.13 15.92
N ASN A 63 31.87 -4.60 15.33
CA ASN A 63 31.92 -5.50 14.16
C ASN A 63 31.76 -4.79 12.79
N ARG A 64 31.99 -3.46 12.74
CA ARG A 64 31.94 -2.66 11.50
C ARG A 64 33.30 -2.08 11.06
N LEU A 65 34.40 -2.49 11.69
CA LEU A 65 35.74 -1.90 11.50
C LEU A 65 36.79 -2.85 10.88
N SER A 66 36.39 -4.00 10.35
CA SER A 66 37.30 -5.04 9.84
C SER A 66 37.00 -5.50 8.41
N LEU A 67 36.89 -4.56 7.46
CA LEU A 67 37.13 -4.83 6.02
C LEU A 67 37.43 -3.51 5.27
N HIS A 68 38.73 -3.18 5.19
CA HIS A 68 39.42 -2.40 4.14
C HIS A 68 38.73 -1.15 3.55
N LEU A 69 39.25 0.08 3.65
CA LEU A 69 40.63 0.52 3.86
C LEU A 69 41.63 -0.09 2.85
N ARG A 70 41.50 0.31 1.58
CA ARG A 70 42.57 0.29 0.56
C ARG A 70 42.36 1.43 -0.46
N SER A 71 43.47 2.10 -0.80
CA SER A 71 43.61 3.02 -1.94
C SER A 71 42.90 4.39 -1.90
N LEU A 72 43.40 5.28 -1.03
CA LEU A 72 43.56 6.69 -1.39
C LEU A 72 45.02 6.92 -1.79
N SER A 73 45.27 7.30 -3.04
CA SER A 73 46.56 7.86 -3.49
C SER A 73 46.45 8.48 -4.89
N GLY A 74 46.81 9.75 -5.04
CA GLY A 74 46.88 10.44 -6.34
C GLY A 74 46.32 11.85 -6.28
N SER A 75 47.21 12.86 -6.25
CA SER A 75 46.86 14.28 -6.09
C SER A 75 47.24 15.09 -7.33
N SER A 76 46.42 16.10 -7.65
CA SER A 76 46.74 17.29 -8.49
C SER A 76 47.10 17.00 -9.97
N TYR A 77 46.69 17.77 -10.98
CA TYR A 77 46.86 19.22 -11.14
C TYR A 77 45.84 19.78 -12.16
N ASN A 78 45.66 21.10 -12.12
CA ASN A 78 44.83 21.86 -13.05
C ASN A 78 45.72 22.54 -14.11
N THR A 79 45.55 22.25 -15.41
CA THR A 79 46.10 23.06 -16.51
C THR A 79 45.30 22.84 -17.79
N SER A 80 44.82 23.93 -18.38
CA SER A 80 44.15 23.98 -19.68
C SER A 80 45.16 24.06 -20.83
N TYR A 81 45.01 23.21 -21.86
CA TYR A 81 45.54 23.50 -23.20
C TYR A 81 44.64 22.92 -24.30
N THR A 82 44.45 23.72 -25.35
CA THR A 82 43.70 23.38 -26.56
C THR A 82 44.57 22.60 -27.55
N SER A 83 44.06 21.52 -28.15
CA SER A 83 44.57 20.96 -29.41
C SER A 83 43.50 20.13 -30.12
N SER A 84 43.22 20.47 -31.37
CA SER A 84 42.48 19.64 -32.33
C SER A 84 43.39 18.59 -32.98
N VAL A 85 42.85 17.41 -33.37
CA VAL A 85 43.04 16.74 -34.69
C VAL A 85 42.45 15.31 -34.71
N THR A 86 41.38 15.16 -35.48
CA THR A 86 41.13 14.15 -36.55
C THR A 86 41.29 12.63 -36.30
N THR A 87 40.14 11.94 -36.32
CA THR A 87 39.84 10.55 -36.79
C THR A 87 40.65 9.33 -36.34
N ASN A 88 39.92 8.34 -35.79
CA ASN A 88 39.69 7.07 -36.52
C ASN A 88 38.52 6.28 -35.92
N SER A 89 37.56 5.88 -36.76
CA SER A 89 36.37 5.13 -36.34
C SER A 89 36.64 3.62 -36.31
N TRP A 90 36.54 3.01 -35.13
CA TRP A 90 36.36 1.57 -34.99
C TRP A 90 35.07 1.31 -34.20
N LEU A 91 34.20 0.46 -34.77
CA LEU A 91 32.95 0.04 -34.15
C LEU A 91 33.23 -0.78 -32.88
N ARG A 92 33.24 -0.10 -31.73
CA ARG A 92 33.02 -0.77 -30.45
C ARG A 92 31.53 -0.89 -30.22
N THR A 93 31.04 -2.12 -30.14
CA THR A 93 29.75 -2.43 -29.52
C THR A 93 29.75 -1.84 -28.12
N MET A 94 28.98 -0.77 -27.90
CA MET A 94 28.82 -0.22 -26.56
C MET A 94 27.92 -1.17 -25.76
N THR A 95 28.54 -2.03 -24.94
CA THR A 95 27.85 -2.58 -23.77
C THR A 95 27.61 -1.42 -22.82
N THR A 96 26.51 -0.70 -23.02
CA THR A 96 26.10 0.40 -22.16
C THR A 96 25.96 -0.14 -20.74
N THR A 97 26.81 0.31 -19.82
CA THR A 97 26.62 0.06 -18.39
C THR A 97 25.39 0.84 -17.98
N ALA A 98 24.21 0.21 -18.06
CA ALA A 98 22.96 0.79 -17.62
C ALA A 98 23.12 1.25 -16.18
N ASN A 99 22.83 2.52 -15.92
CA ASN A 99 22.79 3.02 -14.56
C ASN A 99 21.58 2.36 -13.89
N PRO A 100 21.73 1.61 -12.77
CA PRO A 100 20.63 0.90 -12.11
C PRO A 100 19.59 1.84 -11.44
N ASN A 101 19.56 3.11 -11.84
CA ASN A 101 18.64 4.16 -11.41
C ASN A 101 18.05 4.94 -12.59
N SER A 102 18.24 4.49 -13.85
CA SER A 102 17.60 5.11 -15.01
C SER A 102 16.07 4.91 -14.98
N PRO A 103 15.26 5.96 -15.24
CA PRO A 103 13.82 5.79 -15.35
C PRO A 103 13.45 4.95 -16.58
N PRO A 104 12.28 4.29 -16.59
CA PRO A 104 11.80 3.54 -17.75
C PRO A 104 11.82 4.39 -19.02
N THR A 105 12.36 3.87 -20.12
CA THR A 105 12.45 4.61 -21.39
C THR A 105 11.19 4.49 -22.25
N ALA A 106 10.29 3.57 -21.91
CA ALA A 106 9.06 3.29 -22.66
C ALA A 106 7.88 2.95 -21.72
N GLU A 107 6.67 2.99 -22.28
CA GLU A 107 5.47 2.45 -21.63
C GLU A 107 5.54 0.93 -21.47
N ALA A 108 5.04 0.40 -20.35
CA ALA A 108 4.95 -1.02 -20.13
C ALA A 108 4.06 -1.73 -21.17
N PRO A 109 4.50 -2.83 -21.78
CA PRO A 109 3.80 -3.48 -22.90
C PRO A 109 2.39 -4.00 -22.54
N TRP A 110 2.12 -4.22 -21.25
CA TRP A 110 0.81 -4.65 -20.75
C TRP A 110 -0.19 -3.49 -20.53
N LYS A 111 0.28 -2.25 -20.37
CA LYS A 111 -0.53 -1.13 -19.85
C LYS A 111 -1.66 -0.73 -20.78
N GLN A 112 -1.42 -0.66 -22.10
CA GLN A 112 -2.44 -0.28 -23.06
C GLN A 112 -3.62 -1.26 -23.07
N LEU A 113 -3.33 -2.57 -23.12
CA LEU A 113 -4.35 -3.62 -23.11
C LEU A 113 -5.12 -3.64 -21.78
N PHE A 114 -4.41 -3.57 -20.65
CA PHE A 114 -5.01 -3.48 -19.32
C PHE A 114 -5.94 -2.26 -19.19
N SER A 115 -5.49 -1.07 -19.62
CA SER A 115 -6.31 0.15 -19.62
C SER A 115 -7.55 0.03 -20.49
N SER A 116 -7.45 -0.63 -21.66
CA SER A 116 -8.58 -0.90 -22.56
C SER A 116 -9.61 -1.92 -22.01
N HIS A 117 -9.23 -2.66 -20.98
CA HIS A 117 -10.11 -3.55 -20.23
C HIS A 117 -10.79 -2.79 -19.09
N LEU A 118 -10.03 -2.03 -18.30
CA LEU A 118 -10.59 -1.23 -17.20
C LEU A 118 -11.60 -0.19 -17.68
N SER A 119 -11.39 0.42 -18.84
CA SER A 119 -12.31 1.43 -19.41
C SER A 119 -13.67 0.88 -19.86
N LYS A 120 -13.83 -0.46 -19.90
CA LYS A 120 -15.08 -1.16 -20.23
C LYS A 120 -15.79 -1.74 -19.00
N MET A 121 -15.22 -1.58 -17.80
CA MET A 121 -15.85 -2.01 -16.55
C MET A 121 -16.72 -0.86 -16.00
N ASP A 122 -17.93 -1.16 -15.52
CA ASP A 122 -18.79 -0.18 -14.84
C ASP A 122 -18.11 0.43 -13.60
N SER A 123 -17.31 -0.39 -12.91
CA SER A 123 -16.47 0.00 -11.78
C SER A 123 -15.14 -0.78 -11.88
N PRO A 124 -13.96 -0.13 -11.94
CA PRO A 124 -12.67 -0.80 -12.08
C PRO A 124 -12.18 -1.33 -10.72
N GLU A 125 -12.96 -2.22 -10.13
CA GLU A 125 -12.72 -2.88 -8.85
C GLU A 125 -11.68 -4.01 -8.97
N PHE A 126 -10.93 -4.20 -7.88
CA PHE A 126 -9.90 -5.22 -7.78
C PHE A 126 -9.69 -5.67 -6.33
N VAL A 127 -9.14 -6.87 -6.16
CA VAL A 127 -8.73 -7.38 -4.85
C VAL A 127 -7.31 -6.90 -4.57
N PHE A 128 -7.13 -6.07 -3.53
CA PHE A 128 -5.82 -5.67 -3.02
C PHE A 128 -5.39 -6.60 -1.86
N SER A 129 -4.30 -7.33 -2.06
CA SER A 129 -3.70 -8.22 -1.07
C SER A 129 -2.43 -7.62 -0.47
N SER A 130 -2.30 -7.69 0.85
CA SER A 130 -1.14 -7.19 1.61
C SER A 130 -0.90 -8.06 2.86
N LEU A 131 0.20 -7.81 3.57
CA LEU A 131 0.66 -8.64 4.69
C LEU A 131 0.48 -7.93 6.05
N THR A 132 -0.31 -8.54 6.94
CA THR A 132 -0.40 -8.12 8.35
C THR A 132 0.68 -8.83 9.17
N PRO A 133 1.46 -8.13 10.02
CA PRO A 133 2.32 -8.77 11.02
C PRO A 133 1.49 -9.68 11.93
N SER A 134 1.95 -10.92 12.15
CA SER A 134 1.20 -11.88 12.95
C SER A 134 1.19 -11.48 14.42
N THR A 135 0.00 -11.28 14.99
CA THR A 135 -0.17 -10.84 16.38
C THR A 135 -0.24 -12.00 17.36
N ARG A 136 0.08 -11.76 18.65
CA ARG A 136 -0.08 -12.78 19.70
C ARG A 136 -1.53 -13.22 19.92
N SER A 137 -2.51 -12.41 19.52
CA SER A 137 -3.93 -12.76 19.49
C SER A 137 -4.31 -13.74 18.39
N GLU A 138 -3.52 -13.82 17.31
CA GLU A 138 -3.68 -14.81 16.23
C GLU A 138 -2.86 -16.10 16.49
N ALA A 139 -2.14 -16.16 17.61
CA ALA A 139 -1.31 -17.28 17.99
C ALA A 139 -2.12 -18.39 18.69
N ARG A 140 -2.07 -19.62 18.16
CA ARG A 140 -2.37 -20.80 18.99
C ARG A 140 -1.21 -21.04 19.96
N ASP A 141 -1.54 -21.36 21.20
CA ASP A 141 -0.58 -21.70 22.25
C ASP A 141 0.55 -20.66 22.46
N GLY A 142 0.26 -19.40 22.15
CA GLY A 142 1.21 -18.29 22.27
C GLY A 142 2.31 -18.23 21.21
N LYS A 143 2.27 -19.05 20.15
CA LYS A 143 3.18 -19.01 19.00
C LYS A 143 2.42 -18.69 17.71
N THR A 144 2.92 -17.73 16.92
CA THR A 144 2.41 -17.52 15.55
C THR A 144 3.12 -18.52 14.61
N PRO A 145 2.39 -19.19 13.69
CA PRO A 145 3.01 -20.19 12.81
C PRO A 145 3.84 -19.56 11.68
N VAL A 146 3.59 -18.29 11.38
CA VAL A 146 4.28 -17.46 10.38
C VAL A 146 4.52 -16.06 10.96
N PRO A 147 5.43 -15.25 10.38
CA PRO A 147 5.64 -13.86 10.79
C PRO A 147 4.58 -12.90 10.22
N TYR A 148 3.96 -13.23 9.08
CA TYR A 148 2.94 -12.41 8.42
C TYR A 148 1.76 -13.28 7.97
N VAL A 149 0.54 -12.72 8.04
CA VAL A 149 -0.68 -13.35 7.53
C VAL A 149 -1.25 -12.47 6.41
N PRO A 150 -1.63 -13.03 5.25
CA PRO A 150 -2.23 -12.24 4.18
C PRO A 150 -3.61 -11.70 4.58
N ARG A 151 -3.93 -10.52 4.05
CA ARG A 151 -5.27 -9.92 4.07
C ARG A 151 -5.62 -9.47 2.65
N ALA A 152 -6.88 -9.64 2.28
CA ALA A 152 -7.42 -9.25 0.99
C ALA A 152 -8.72 -8.44 1.19
N ARG A 153 -8.95 -7.45 0.33
CA ARG A 153 -10.19 -6.65 0.29
C ARG A 153 -10.36 -6.01 -1.09
N PHE A 154 -11.58 -5.63 -1.44
CA PHE A 154 -11.82 -4.85 -2.64
C PHE A 154 -11.32 -3.39 -2.49
N CYS A 155 -10.72 -2.89 -3.57
CA CYS A 155 -10.32 -1.50 -3.80
C CYS A 155 -10.81 -1.09 -5.21
N ILE A 156 -10.84 0.21 -5.49
CA ILE A 156 -11.20 0.75 -6.80
C ILE A 156 -9.97 1.40 -7.42
N HIS A 157 -9.62 1.05 -8.66
CA HIS A 157 -8.54 1.69 -9.39
C HIS A 157 -8.87 3.16 -9.70
N ARG A 158 -7.94 4.08 -9.45
CA ARG A 158 -8.14 5.54 -9.57
C ARG A 158 -7.24 6.20 -10.63
N GLY A 159 -6.80 5.43 -11.62
CA GLY A 159 -5.87 5.86 -12.67
C GLY A 159 -4.42 5.47 -12.36
N PHE A 160 -3.49 5.91 -13.20
CA PHE A 160 -2.05 5.75 -12.98
C PHE A 160 -1.46 7.03 -12.37
N TRP A 161 -0.44 6.88 -11.53
CA TRP A 161 0.22 8.01 -10.88
C TRP A 161 0.85 8.96 -11.92
N ALA A 162 0.68 10.27 -11.75
CA ALA A 162 1.04 11.30 -12.75
C ALA A 162 0.31 11.16 -14.10
N THR A 163 -0.71 10.30 -14.21
CA THR A 163 -1.53 10.12 -15.43
C THR A 163 -3.00 9.94 -15.05
N LEU A 164 -3.45 10.72 -14.08
CA LEU A 164 -4.86 10.82 -13.70
C LEU A 164 -5.71 11.23 -14.92
N PRO A 165 -6.79 10.51 -15.27
CA PRO A 165 -7.65 10.89 -16.39
C PRO A 165 -8.29 12.27 -16.20
N GLU A 166 -8.68 12.91 -17.30
CA GLU A 166 -9.52 14.12 -17.24
C GLU A 166 -10.91 13.80 -16.71
N ASN A 167 -11.41 14.68 -15.85
CA ASN A 167 -12.76 14.61 -15.30
C ASN A 167 -13.32 16.03 -15.16
N LYS A 168 -14.37 16.34 -15.92
CA LYS A 168 -15.08 17.63 -15.90
C LYS A 168 -15.72 18.00 -14.55
N HIS A 169 -15.80 17.05 -13.62
CA HIS A 169 -16.30 17.24 -12.26
C HIS A 169 -15.17 17.39 -11.22
N ASN A 170 -13.92 17.42 -11.66
CA ASN A 170 -12.75 17.67 -10.81
C ASN A 170 -12.29 19.12 -11.02
N ASP A 171 -12.50 19.95 -10.01
CA ASP A 171 -12.19 21.37 -9.95
C ASP A 171 -10.82 21.66 -9.30
N ALA A 172 -10.06 20.62 -8.94
CA ALA A 172 -8.69 20.77 -8.47
C ALA A 172 -7.79 21.37 -9.55
N ASP A 173 -6.92 22.31 -9.17
CA ASP A 173 -5.74 22.64 -9.97
C ASP A 173 -4.89 21.38 -10.18
N ARG A 174 -4.45 21.15 -11.43
CA ARG A 174 -3.82 19.90 -11.87
C ARG A 174 -2.39 20.15 -12.31
N ASN A 175 -1.57 19.12 -12.19
CA ASN A 175 -0.29 19.09 -12.86
C ASN A 175 -0.48 19.07 -14.39
N ASP A 176 0.40 19.77 -15.10
CA ASP A 176 0.66 19.49 -16.51
C ASP A 176 1.07 18.02 -16.69
N ARG A 177 0.70 17.42 -17.83
CA ARG A 177 1.11 16.05 -18.20
C ARG A 177 2.56 16.03 -18.71
N VAL A 178 3.49 16.38 -17.83
CA VAL A 178 4.95 16.31 -18.06
C VAL A 178 5.53 14.95 -17.73
N TYR A 179 4.87 14.21 -16.84
CA TYR A 179 5.23 12.86 -16.47
C TYR A 179 4.16 11.84 -16.88
N GLU A 180 4.59 10.60 -17.11
CA GLU A 180 3.72 9.43 -17.13
C GLU A 180 4.30 8.28 -16.33
N SER A 181 3.45 7.38 -15.84
CA SER A 181 3.92 6.16 -15.19
C SER A 181 3.04 4.96 -15.52
N ASP A 182 3.52 3.78 -15.12
CA ASP A 182 2.76 2.53 -15.17
C ASP A 182 2.42 2.06 -13.74
N LEU A 183 2.18 3.02 -12.84
CA LEU A 183 1.95 2.78 -11.41
C LEU A 183 0.44 2.87 -11.09
N PRO A 184 -0.30 1.75 -10.92
CA PRO A 184 -1.72 1.79 -10.63
C PRO A 184 -1.98 2.42 -9.26
N THR A 185 -3.00 3.28 -9.18
CA THR A 185 -3.38 3.95 -7.93
C THR A 185 -4.73 3.48 -7.39
N PHE A 186 -4.92 3.62 -6.09
CA PHE A 186 -6.23 3.61 -5.45
C PHE A 186 -6.23 4.57 -4.25
N THR A 187 -7.39 4.87 -3.67
CA THR A 187 -7.51 5.75 -2.50
C THR A 187 -7.94 4.98 -1.25
N THR A 188 -7.49 5.41 -0.08
CA THR A 188 -7.81 4.77 1.21
C THR A 188 -7.81 5.78 2.34
N ASP A 189 -8.55 5.48 3.40
CA ASP A 189 -8.43 6.19 4.67
C ASP A 189 -7.21 5.66 5.44
N VAL A 190 -6.42 6.56 6.03
CA VAL A 190 -5.20 6.25 6.82
C VAL A 190 -5.49 5.34 8.01
N ARG A 191 -6.70 5.43 8.58
CA ARG A 191 -7.16 4.70 9.77
C ARG A 191 -7.58 3.26 9.46
N MET A 192 -7.56 2.84 8.19
CA MET A 192 -7.80 1.44 7.82
C MET A 192 -6.59 0.55 8.19
N GLN A 193 -6.74 -0.78 8.15
CA GLN A 193 -5.61 -1.69 8.36
C GLN A 193 -4.61 -1.68 7.19
N LYS A 194 -5.06 -1.45 5.94
CA LYS A 194 -4.20 -1.61 4.76
C LYS A 194 -2.99 -0.65 4.69
N PRO A 195 -3.06 0.64 5.12
CA PRO A 195 -1.85 1.47 5.26
C PRO A 195 -0.89 0.87 6.28
N PHE A 196 -1.36 0.51 7.48
CA PHE A 196 -0.51 -0.13 8.50
C PHE A 196 0.19 -1.39 7.98
N GLU A 197 -0.53 -2.26 7.27
CA GLU A 197 0.04 -3.45 6.63
C GLU A 197 1.15 -3.10 5.63
N ILE A 198 0.96 -2.07 4.80
CA ILE A 198 1.96 -1.58 3.83
C ILE A 198 3.22 -1.05 4.54
N PHE A 199 3.07 -0.38 5.69
CA PHE A 199 4.20 0.14 6.48
C PHE A 199 4.93 -0.94 7.29
N ALA A 200 4.20 -1.86 7.92
CA ALA A 200 4.76 -2.87 8.82
C ALA A 200 5.36 -4.10 8.09
N SER A 201 5.01 -4.30 6.81
CA SER A 201 5.61 -5.32 5.94
C SER A 201 6.75 -4.79 5.06
N SER A 202 7.04 -3.49 5.07
CA SER A 202 8.15 -2.91 4.31
C SER A 202 9.53 -3.20 4.92
N ALA A 203 10.59 -2.89 4.17
CA ALA A 203 11.98 -2.98 4.67
C ALA A 203 12.23 -2.14 5.93
N GLY A 204 11.51 -1.03 6.11
CA GLY A 204 11.61 -0.16 7.29
C GLY A 204 10.86 -0.67 8.52
N LYS A 205 9.86 -1.54 8.34
CA LYS A 205 9.05 -2.18 9.40
C LYS A 205 8.53 -1.20 10.45
N ALA A 206 7.78 -0.19 10.01
CA ALA A 206 7.12 0.73 10.91
C ALA A 206 5.93 0.04 11.60
N ASP A 207 6.07 -0.26 12.90
CA ASP A 207 5.10 -0.99 13.73
C ASP A 207 4.33 -0.09 14.72
N ASP A 208 4.69 1.19 14.84
CA ASP A 208 3.92 2.23 15.55
C ASP A 208 2.98 2.97 14.57
N GLU A 209 1.69 3.06 14.92
CA GLU A 209 0.64 3.79 14.18
C GLU A 209 1.03 5.25 13.88
N LYS A 210 1.84 5.90 14.71
CA LYS A 210 2.35 7.27 14.46
C LYS A 210 3.23 7.35 13.22
N LEU A 211 3.99 6.30 12.93
CA LEU A 211 4.89 6.23 11.77
C LEU A 211 4.13 5.92 10.48
N THR A 212 2.86 5.49 10.57
CA THR A 212 2.01 5.16 9.41
C THR A 212 1.05 6.29 9.01
N GLN A 213 1.15 7.46 9.65
CA GLN A 213 0.25 8.60 9.36
C GLN A 213 0.66 9.38 8.10
N GLY A 214 1.95 9.45 7.79
CA GLY A 214 2.51 10.22 6.68
C GLY A 214 2.69 9.43 5.38
N SER A 215 3.58 9.92 4.52
CA SER A 215 4.01 9.26 3.29
C SER A 215 5.08 8.20 3.59
N GLY A 216 5.04 7.06 2.89
CA GLY A 216 5.99 5.96 3.12
C GLY A 216 5.49 4.63 2.55
N GLY A 217 5.75 3.53 3.28
CA GLY A 217 5.40 2.18 2.85
C GLY A 217 6.57 1.42 2.24
N GLY A 218 6.36 0.82 1.06
CA GLY A 218 7.25 -0.16 0.44
C GLY A 218 6.98 -1.60 0.90
N GLY A 219 5.74 -1.90 1.28
CA GLY A 219 5.31 -3.25 1.66
C GLY A 219 4.89 -4.07 0.43
N PRO A 220 5.19 -5.39 0.37
CA PRO A 220 4.81 -6.23 -0.76
C PRO A 220 3.29 -6.39 -0.85
N CYS A 221 2.79 -6.41 -2.09
CA CYS A 221 1.37 -6.54 -2.40
C CYS A 221 1.12 -7.34 -3.68
N GLU A 222 -0.11 -7.86 -3.81
CA GLU A 222 -0.65 -8.35 -5.07
C GLU A 222 -2.04 -7.74 -5.30
N ALA A 223 -2.25 -7.14 -6.47
CA ALA A 223 -3.52 -6.57 -6.89
C ALA A 223 -4.11 -7.39 -8.04
N VAL A 224 -5.35 -7.87 -7.89
CA VAL A 224 -6.00 -8.79 -8.84
C VAL A 224 -7.29 -8.20 -9.39
N TRP A 225 -7.33 -7.97 -10.70
CA TRP A 225 -8.55 -7.61 -11.43
C TRP A 225 -9.12 -8.85 -12.13
N TRP A 226 -10.43 -9.01 -12.06
CA TRP A 226 -11.15 -10.00 -12.85
C TRP A 226 -12.09 -9.28 -13.82
N VAL A 227 -11.67 -9.15 -15.08
CA VAL A 227 -12.42 -8.45 -16.12
C VAL A 227 -13.31 -9.46 -16.83
N LYS A 228 -14.58 -9.48 -16.42
CA LYS A 228 -15.61 -10.38 -16.93
C LYS A 228 -16.65 -9.61 -17.73
N LEU A 229 -16.43 -9.46 -19.03
CA LEU A 229 -17.30 -8.73 -19.96
C LEU A 229 -17.64 -9.65 -21.15
N PRO A 230 -18.57 -10.61 -20.97
CA PRO A 230 -18.84 -11.66 -21.97
C PRO A 230 -19.33 -11.10 -23.31
N ASP A 231 -20.13 -10.03 -23.30
CA ASP A 231 -20.65 -9.38 -24.51
C ASP A 231 -19.54 -8.71 -25.35
N ALA A 232 -18.41 -8.38 -24.71
CA ALA A 232 -17.20 -7.88 -25.36
C ALA A 232 -16.16 -8.99 -25.62
N GLY A 233 -16.48 -10.25 -25.31
CA GLY A 233 -15.58 -11.40 -25.45
C GLY A 233 -14.43 -11.44 -24.43
N ILE A 234 -14.46 -10.65 -23.36
CA ILE A 234 -13.34 -10.52 -22.41
C ILE A 234 -13.60 -11.35 -21.15
N MET A 235 -12.68 -12.27 -20.85
CA MET A 235 -12.67 -13.11 -19.65
C MET A 235 -11.24 -13.14 -19.09
N MET A 236 -10.71 -11.96 -18.74
CA MET A 236 -9.29 -11.72 -18.48
C MET A 236 -9.01 -11.50 -17.00
N GLN A 237 -8.10 -12.29 -16.42
CA GLN A 237 -7.53 -11.99 -15.10
C GLN A 237 -6.24 -11.18 -15.27
N TRP A 238 -6.07 -10.13 -14.48
CA TRP A 238 -4.79 -9.42 -14.32
C TRP A 238 -4.31 -9.56 -12.88
N ARG A 239 -3.03 -9.89 -12.69
CA ARG A 239 -2.36 -9.91 -11.38
C ARG A 239 -1.14 -9.00 -11.45
N ILE A 240 -1.08 -8.00 -10.57
CA ILE A 240 0.04 -7.06 -10.48
C ILE A 240 0.70 -7.28 -9.12
N LYS A 241 1.97 -7.70 -9.13
CA LYS A 241 2.80 -7.92 -7.95
C LYS A 241 3.87 -6.83 -7.86
N GLY A 242 4.21 -6.45 -6.63
CA GLY A 242 5.28 -5.50 -6.35
C GLY A 242 5.07 -4.82 -5.01
N GLU A 243 5.52 -3.58 -4.88
CA GLU A 243 5.49 -2.83 -3.63
C GLU A 243 4.42 -1.73 -3.64
N ALA A 244 3.73 -1.53 -2.53
CA ALA A 244 2.77 -0.43 -2.37
C ALA A 244 3.36 0.70 -1.53
N TYR A 245 3.08 1.94 -1.93
CA TYR A 245 3.51 3.17 -1.24
C TYR A 245 2.30 4.02 -0.90
N VAL A 246 2.30 4.59 0.29
CA VAL A 246 1.28 5.52 0.78
C VAL A 246 1.80 6.94 0.56
N VAL A 247 0.98 7.78 -0.06
CA VAL A 247 1.28 9.19 -0.32
C VAL A 247 0.25 10.06 0.43
N ALA A 248 0.74 10.98 1.25
CA ALA A 248 -0.04 11.77 2.19
C ALA A 248 0.21 13.26 1.96
N SER A 249 -0.86 14.06 1.87
CA SER A 249 -0.74 15.51 1.61
C SER A 249 -0.20 16.31 2.80
N GLN A 250 -0.06 15.68 3.97
CA GLN A 250 0.45 16.30 5.18
C GLN A 250 1.98 16.49 5.17
N ASP A 251 2.71 15.66 4.42
CA ASP A 251 4.17 15.62 4.46
C ASP A 251 4.85 15.46 3.09
N ILE A 252 4.14 15.10 2.00
CA ILE A 252 4.80 14.80 0.73
C ILE A 252 5.60 15.98 0.15
N ASP A 253 5.13 17.22 0.34
CA ASP A 253 5.81 18.43 -0.15
C ASP A 253 6.85 18.98 0.86
N ALA A 254 7.09 18.28 1.98
CA ALA A 254 8.17 18.63 2.90
C ALA A 254 9.54 18.48 2.23
N GLU A 255 10.44 19.42 2.49
CA GLU A 255 11.80 19.48 1.94
C GLU A 255 12.84 19.72 3.04
N GLY A 256 14.12 19.49 2.73
CA GLY A 256 15.23 19.76 3.66
C GLY A 256 15.18 18.92 4.94
N GLU A 257 15.22 19.61 6.09
CA GLU A 257 15.24 19.00 7.43
C GLU A 257 13.87 18.46 7.87
N GLU A 258 12.76 19.05 7.39
CA GLU A 258 11.39 18.60 7.68
C GLU A 258 11.04 17.32 6.91
N GLN A 259 11.78 17.01 5.86
CA GLN A 259 11.52 15.87 4.98
C GLN A 259 11.84 14.52 5.65
N THR A 260 10.79 13.78 5.99
CA THR A 260 10.88 12.45 6.62
C THR A 260 11.57 11.43 5.71
N SER A 261 12.06 10.33 6.32
CA SER A 261 12.60 9.18 5.56
C SER A 261 11.53 8.55 4.66
N GLY A 262 10.26 8.53 5.09
CA GLY A 262 9.14 8.02 4.29
C GLY A 262 8.91 8.84 3.02
N VAL A 263 8.91 10.17 3.12
CA VAL A 263 8.82 11.08 1.96
C VAL A 263 10.00 10.87 1.00
N LYS A 264 11.23 10.76 1.52
CA LYS A 264 12.43 10.45 0.71
C LYS A 264 12.30 9.13 -0.03
N THR A 265 11.80 8.08 0.63
CA THR A 265 11.53 6.78 0.00
C THR A 265 10.48 6.89 -1.10
N VAL A 266 9.32 7.53 -0.83
CA VAL A 266 8.24 7.68 -1.81
C VAL A 266 8.71 8.45 -3.05
N LYS A 267 9.34 9.61 -2.87
CA LYS A 267 9.88 10.43 -3.98
C LYS A 267 10.91 9.65 -4.81
N SER A 268 11.79 8.88 -4.17
CA SER A 268 12.81 8.10 -4.87
C SER A 268 12.26 6.86 -5.61
N GLU A 269 11.37 6.10 -4.97
CA GLU A 269 10.86 4.82 -5.48
C GLU A 269 9.78 4.99 -6.56
N LEU A 270 8.92 6.01 -6.41
CA LEU A 270 7.92 6.34 -7.42
C LEU A 270 8.48 7.27 -8.50
N GLY A 271 9.31 8.25 -8.13
CA GLY A 271 9.92 9.19 -9.08
C GLY A 271 10.80 8.49 -10.12
N ARG A 272 11.58 7.46 -9.74
CA ARG A 272 12.35 6.66 -10.70
C ARG A 272 11.49 5.82 -11.66
N ARG A 273 10.17 5.74 -11.45
CA ARG A 273 9.21 5.04 -12.32
C ARG A 273 8.30 6.00 -13.09
N MET A 274 8.52 7.31 -12.95
CA MET A 274 7.89 8.36 -13.75
C MET A 274 8.80 8.69 -14.94
N ARG A 275 8.24 8.68 -16.15
CA ARG A 275 8.89 9.03 -17.41
C ARG A 275 8.57 10.47 -17.75
N VAL A 276 9.57 11.25 -18.13
CA VAL A 276 9.31 12.57 -18.74
C VAL A 276 8.74 12.35 -20.14
N VAL A 277 7.60 12.96 -20.43
CA VAL A 277 6.96 12.97 -21.76
C VAL A 277 6.87 14.38 -22.37
N LYS A 278 7.10 15.41 -21.56
CA LYS A 278 7.23 16.82 -21.95
C LYS A 278 8.19 17.47 -20.94
N GLU A 279 9.34 17.93 -21.41
CA GLU A 279 10.35 18.60 -20.57
C GLU A 279 9.82 19.94 -20.02
N ASP A 280 9.11 20.70 -20.85
CA ASP A 280 8.54 22.00 -20.49
C ASP A 280 7.51 21.89 -19.37
N GLY A 281 7.88 22.36 -18.17
CA GLY A 281 7.03 22.37 -16.98
C GLY A 281 7.35 21.28 -15.95
N VAL A 282 8.40 20.46 -16.15
CA VAL A 282 8.88 19.48 -15.17
C VAL A 282 9.12 20.13 -13.79
N ASP A 283 9.78 21.27 -13.74
CA ASP A 283 10.05 22.04 -12.50
C ASP A 283 8.79 22.57 -11.80
N SER A 284 7.63 22.56 -12.48
CA SER A 284 6.34 23.01 -11.94
C SER A 284 5.43 21.85 -11.51
N TRP A 285 5.84 20.59 -11.70
CA TRP A 285 5.08 19.42 -11.28
C TRP A 285 5.16 19.23 -9.76
N SER A 286 4.01 19.03 -9.11
CA SER A 286 3.90 18.95 -7.66
C SER A 286 3.23 17.65 -7.19
N TRP A 287 3.83 17.01 -6.18
CA TRP A 287 3.27 15.86 -5.50
C TRP A 287 1.94 16.22 -4.80
N GLY A 288 1.90 17.35 -4.07
CA GLY A 288 0.68 17.88 -3.47
C GLY A 288 -0.45 18.12 -4.47
N LYS A 289 -0.16 18.70 -5.64
CA LYS A 289 -1.15 18.88 -6.72
C LYS A 289 -1.69 17.53 -7.24
N GLU A 290 -0.84 16.51 -7.37
CA GLU A 290 -1.30 15.18 -7.81
C GLU A 290 -2.26 14.56 -6.79
N ILE A 291 -1.94 14.64 -5.49
CA ILE A 291 -2.83 14.17 -4.42
C ILE A 291 -4.13 14.97 -4.38
N ARG A 292 -4.08 16.30 -4.55
CA ARG A 292 -5.27 17.16 -4.64
C ARG A 292 -6.14 16.74 -5.84
N GLY A 293 -5.52 16.49 -6.99
CA GLY A 293 -6.17 15.96 -8.18
C GLY A 293 -6.90 14.65 -7.90
N HIS A 294 -6.25 13.68 -7.24
CA HIS A 294 -6.89 12.42 -6.83
C HIS A 294 -8.06 12.63 -5.83
N PHE A 295 -7.98 13.61 -4.93
CA PHE A 295 -9.07 13.93 -3.99
C PHE A 295 -10.25 14.60 -4.69
N GLY A 296 -10.01 15.56 -5.60
CA GLY A 296 -11.07 16.17 -6.41
C GLY A 296 -11.72 15.19 -7.39
N ASN A 297 -11.00 14.14 -7.80
CA ASN A 297 -11.51 13.13 -8.73
C ASN A 297 -12.48 12.10 -8.11
N ILE A 298 -12.69 12.11 -6.78
CA ILE A 298 -13.73 11.31 -6.10
C ILE A 298 -14.94 12.17 -5.76
N SER A 299 -16.14 11.59 -5.80
CA SER A 299 -17.39 12.33 -5.62
C SER A 299 -17.52 12.96 -4.21
N PRO A 300 -18.33 14.01 -4.04
CA PRO A 300 -18.43 14.72 -2.75
C PRO A 300 -18.87 13.86 -1.57
N GLY A 301 -19.75 12.88 -1.79
CA GLY A 301 -20.13 11.89 -0.77
C GLY A 301 -19.01 10.90 -0.44
N MET A 302 -18.17 10.56 -1.44
CA MET A 302 -16.96 9.74 -1.20
C MET A 302 -15.90 10.56 -0.44
N ARG A 303 -15.73 11.86 -0.74
CA ARG A 303 -14.89 12.78 0.04
C ARG A 303 -15.35 12.89 1.49
N GLY A 304 -16.66 12.99 1.72
CA GLY A 304 -17.26 12.99 3.06
C GLY A 304 -17.01 11.71 3.86
N SER A 305 -16.91 10.55 3.19
CA SER A 305 -16.65 9.28 3.89
C SER A 305 -15.33 9.23 4.67
N PHE A 306 -14.35 10.07 4.31
CA PHE A 306 -13.08 10.22 5.06
C PHE A 306 -13.26 10.92 6.41
N GLN A 307 -14.40 11.55 6.66
CA GLN A 307 -14.75 12.12 7.96
C GLN A 307 -15.54 11.17 8.85
N ASN A 308 -16.09 10.09 8.30
CA ASN A 308 -16.87 9.12 9.08
C ASN A 308 -16.08 8.61 10.31
N PRO A 309 -16.77 8.05 11.33
CA PRO A 309 -16.13 7.39 12.47
C PRO A 309 -15.08 6.37 12.01
N PRO A 310 -13.99 6.15 12.79
CA PRO A 310 -12.86 5.34 12.35
C PRO A 310 -13.28 3.98 11.77
N PRO A 311 -12.83 3.62 10.56
CA PRO A 311 -13.28 2.41 9.87
C PRO A 311 -12.93 1.16 10.68
N GLY A 312 -13.93 0.31 10.92
CA GLY A 312 -13.79 -0.89 11.77
C GLY A 312 -14.01 -0.65 13.27
N GLN A 313 -14.26 0.59 13.72
CA GLN A 313 -14.75 0.85 15.08
C GLN A 313 -16.16 0.24 15.26
N SER A 314 -16.39 -0.40 16.41
CA SER A 314 -17.72 -0.88 16.79
C SER A 314 -18.72 0.28 16.90
N VAL A 315 -19.92 0.09 16.33
CA VAL A 315 -21.03 1.07 16.35
C VAL A 315 -21.50 1.43 17.77
N ASN A 316 -21.21 0.59 18.76
CA ASN A 316 -21.54 0.85 20.17
C ASN A 316 -20.47 1.68 20.90
N LYS A 317 -19.32 1.96 20.27
CA LYS A 317 -18.26 2.79 20.85
C LYS A 317 -18.49 4.26 20.44
N PRO A 318 -18.60 5.19 21.38
CA PRO A 318 -18.84 6.60 21.07
C PRO A 318 -17.72 7.20 20.21
N TYR A 319 -18.09 8.21 19.43
CA TYR A 319 -17.21 9.01 18.61
C TYR A 319 -17.63 10.48 18.70
N ASP A 320 -16.81 11.40 18.20
CA ASP A 320 -17.17 12.81 18.11
C ASP A 320 -18.08 13.03 16.90
N GLU A 321 -19.39 13.10 17.14
CA GLU A 321 -20.43 13.31 16.11
C GLU A 321 -20.31 14.64 15.37
N LYS A 322 -19.69 15.66 15.98
CA LYS A 322 -19.50 16.97 15.34
C LYS A 322 -18.29 16.98 14.41
N LYS A 323 -17.22 16.29 14.80
CA LYS A 323 -16.01 16.14 13.99
C LYS A 323 -16.10 15.03 12.95
N ASN A 324 -16.97 14.04 13.16
CA ASN A 324 -17.10 12.86 12.30
C ASN A 324 -18.55 12.60 11.87
N PRO A 325 -19.22 13.57 11.22
CA PRO A 325 -20.60 13.41 10.77
C PRO A 325 -20.72 12.29 9.72
N ILE A 326 -21.77 11.47 9.82
CA ILE A 326 -22.00 10.35 8.89
C ILE A 326 -22.82 10.81 7.69
N GLY A 327 -22.32 10.54 6.48
CA GLY A 327 -23.07 10.75 5.23
C GLY A 327 -23.10 12.19 4.73
N GLU A 328 -22.33 13.09 5.34
CA GLU A 328 -22.12 14.44 4.84
C GLU A 328 -21.40 14.43 3.48
N LYS A 329 -21.65 15.45 2.65
CA LYS A 329 -20.93 15.66 1.38
C LYS A 329 -19.87 16.72 1.58
N VAL A 330 -18.67 16.44 1.10
CA VAL A 330 -17.56 17.39 1.11
C VAL A 330 -17.35 17.91 -0.30
N GLU A 331 -17.78 19.14 -0.55
CA GLU A 331 -17.46 19.84 -1.80
C GLU A 331 -16.04 20.42 -1.75
N ASP A 332 -15.63 20.98 -0.61
CA ASP A 332 -14.31 21.59 -0.39
C ASP A 332 -13.13 20.60 -0.51
N LEU A 333 -12.17 20.96 -1.36
CA LEU A 333 -10.94 20.19 -1.61
C LEU A 333 -9.88 20.37 -0.52
N ASP A 334 -10.01 21.38 0.34
CA ASP A 334 -9.09 21.68 1.45
C ASP A 334 -9.66 21.27 2.82
N HIS A 335 -10.79 20.58 2.84
CA HIS A 335 -11.50 20.19 4.05
C HIS A 335 -10.61 19.39 5.01
N GLU A 336 -10.25 20.01 6.14
CA GLU A 336 -9.21 19.56 7.08
C GLU A 336 -9.33 18.08 7.46
N VAL A 337 -10.48 17.64 7.99
CA VAL A 337 -10.67 16.26 8.47
C VAL A 337 -10.61 15.23 7.33
N ALA A 338 -11.29 15.49 6.21
CA ALA A 338 -11.32 14.58 5.07
C ALA A 338 -9.93 14.44 4.43
N ARG A 339 -9.23 15.56 4.22
CA ARG A 339 -7.84 15.57 3.72
C ARG A 339 -6.87 14.95 4.73
N GLY A 340 -7.10 15.18 6.02
CA GLY A 340 -6.40 14.58 7.16
C GLY A 340 -6.33 13.06 7.07
N ASN A 341 -7.44 12.42 6.70
CA ASN A 341 -7.56 10.97 6.62
C ASN A 341 -7.32 10.38 5.21
N PHE A 342 -7.47 11.17 4.15
CA PHE A 342 -7.29 10.73 2.76
C PHE A 342 -5.85 10.38 2.41
N ARG A 343 -5.62 9.20 1.83
CA ARG A 343 -4.34 8.78 1.25
C ARG A 343 -4.52 8.27 -0.17
N VAL A 344 -3.54 8.55 -1.02
CA VAL A 344 -3.35 7.83 -2.29
C VAL A 344 -2.40 6.67 -2.01
N VAL A 345 -2.74 5.48 -2.49
CA VAL A 345 -1.81 4.34 -2.51
C VAL A 345 -1.41 4.10 -3.95
N VAL A 346 -0.10 4.05 -4.18
CA VAL A 346 0.52 3.82 -5.48
C VAL A 346 1.18 2.45 -5.44
N ILE A 347 0.77 1.56 -6.36
CA ILE A 347 1.40 0.26 -6.55
C ILE A 347 2.55 0.44 -7.54
N LYS A 348 3.73 -0.06 -7.21
CA LYS A 348 4.94 -0.11 -8.05
C LYS A 348 5.09 -1.52 -8.62
N PRO A 349 4.68 -1.78 -9.88
CA PRO A 349 4.74 -3.13 -10.45
C PRO A 349 6.17 -3.60 -10.67
N GLU A 350 6.44 -4.81 -10.21
CA GLU A 350 7.65 -5.59 -10.48
C GLU A 350 7.35 -6.77 -11.41
N GLU A 351 6.16 -7.38 -11.27
CA GLU A 351 5.67 -8.42 -12.15
C GLU A 351 4.18 -8.19 -12.45
N VAL A 352 3.79 -8.38 -13.70
CA VAL A 352 2.39 -8.37 -14.14
C VAL A 352 2.10 -9.65 -14.87
N GLU A 353 1.04 -10.35 -14.48
CA GLU A 353 0.52 -11.50 -15.19
C GLU A 353 -0.85 -11.16 -15.80
N SER A 354 -1.14 -11.66 -17.00
CA SER A 354 -2.50 -11.69 -17.55
C SER A 354 -2.86 -13.11 -17.98
N VAL A 355 -4.11 -13.51 -17.78
CA VAL A 355 -4.63 -14.82 -18.20
C VAL A 355 -5.95 -14.63 -18.93
N ASP A 356 -5.98 -14.98 -20.22
CA ASP A 356 -7.20 -14.98 -21.02
C ASP A 356 -7.91 -16.32 -20.92
N LEU A 357 -9.15 -16.30 -20.44
CA LEU A 357 -10.02 -17.47 -20.30
C LEU A 357 -11.23 -17.41 -21.26
N SER A 358 -11.20 -16.55 -22.28
CA SER A 358 -12.28 -16.41 -23.28
C SER A 358 -12.42 -17.64 -24.19
N ASP A 359 -11.30 -18.25 -24.59
CA ASP A 359 -11.24 -19.51 -25.35
C ASP A 359 -10.41 -20.55 -24.56
N PRO A 360 -11.04 -21.55 -23.93
CA PRO A 360 -10.35 -22.59 -23.17
C PRO A 360 -9.31 -23.39 -23.96
N LYS A 361 -9.34 -23.38 -25.30
CA LYS A 361 -8.33 -24.04 -26.15
C LYS A 361 -7.10 -23.18 -26.39
N LYS A 362 -7.23 -21.86 -26.26
CA LYS A 362 -6.17 -20.87 -26.53
C LYS A 362 -5.62 -20.21 -25.28
N GLY A 363 -6.22 -20.45 -24.10
CA GLY A 363 -5.76 -19.84 -22.85
C GLY A 363 -4.24 -19.88 -22.71
N ARG A 364 -3.67 -18.73 -22.39
CA ARG A 364 -2.26 -18.51 -22.08
C ARG A 364 -2.16 -17.56 -20.90
N ARG A 365 -1.03 -17.64 -20.20
CA ARG A 365 -0.64 -16.69 -19.16
C ARG A 365 0.52 -15.86 -19.70
N GLU A 366 0.30 -14.57 -19.96
CA GLU A 366 1.41 -13.67 -20.32
C GLU A 366 2.01 -13.11 -19.04
N VAL A 367 3.32 -13.29 -18.85
CA VAL A 367 4.06 -12.82 -17.66
C VAL A 367 5.05 -11.76 -18.09
N TYR A 368 4.96 -10.59 -17.45
CA TYR A 368 5.83 -9.44 -17.68
C TYR A 368 6.63 -9.15 -16.41
N LYS A 369 7.95 -9.00 -16.50
CA LYS A 369 8.82 -8.71 -15.34
C LYS A 369 9.63 -7.45 -15.60
N PHE A 370 9.66 -6.56 -14.62
CA PHE A 370 10.40 -5.29 -14.70
C PHE A 370 11.86 -5.52 -14.32
N ASN A 371 12.78 -5.13 -15.21
CA ASN A 371 14.20 -5.12 -14.89
C ASN A 371 14.58 -3.78 -14.23
N GLN A 372 14.89 -3.83 -12.94
CA GLN A 372 15.31 -2.65 -12.18
C GLN A 372 16.65 -2.05 -12.66
N GLN A 373 17.48 -2.79 -13.41
CA GLN A 373 18.81 -2.32 -13.82
C GLN A 373 18.80 -1.40 -15.05
N ASP A 374 17.85 -1.60 -15.98
CA ASP A 374 17.76 -0.87 -17.25
C ASP A 374 16.39 -0.21 -17.49
N GLY A 375 15.42 -0.42 -16.61
CA GLY A 375 14.08 0.16 -16.69
C GLY A 375 13.17 -0.52 -17.73
N SER A 376 13.57 -1.67 -18.27
CA SER A 376 12.82 -2.40 -19.29
C SER A 376 11.83 -3.42 -18.70
N TRP A 377 10.97 -3.97 -19.56
CA TRP A 377 10.09 -5.09 -19.25
C TRP A 377 10.47 -6.30 -20.12
N SER A 378 10.77 -7.44 -19.49
CA SER A 378 10.78 -8.72 -20.18
C SER A 378 9.37 -9.32 -20.25
N HIS A 379 9.15 -10.22 -21.20
CA HIS A 379 7.87 -10.89 -21.44
C HIS A 379 8.11 -12.37 -21.75
N GLU A 380 7.30 -13.24 -21.14
CA GLU A 380 7.24 -14.67 -21.46
C GLU A 380 5.78 -15.16 -21.51
N THR A 381 5.48 -16.05 -22.44
CA THR A 381 4.17 -16.71 -22.54
C THR A 381 4.22 -18.07 -21.85
N CYS A 382 3.38 -18.27 -20.84
CA CYS A 382 3.24 -19.50 -20.06
C CYS A 382 1.91 -20.21 -20.34
N TRP A 383 1.79 -21.44 -19.85
CA TRP A 383 0.50 -22.13 -19.76
C TRP A 383 -0.42 -21.44 -18.71
N PRO A 384 -1.76 -21.55 -18.86
CA PRO A 384 -2.74 -20.94 -17.96
C PRO A 384 -2.49 -21.16 -16.47
#